data_AF-A0A1H2IDX3-F1
#
_entry.id   AF-A0A1H2IDX3-F1
#
_cell.length_a   1.000
_cell.length_b   1.000
_cell.length_c   1.000
_cell.angle_alpha   90.00
_cell.angle_beta   90.00
_cell.angle_gamma   90.00
#
_symmetry.space_group_name_H-M   'P 1'
#
loop_
_entity.id
_entity.type
_entity.pdbx_description
1 polymer ?
#
loop_
_entity_poly.entity_id
_entity_poly.type
_entity_poly.pdbx_seq_one_letter_code
_entity_poly.pdbx_strand_id
1 'polypeptide(L)'
;MLDFARINAAAIAALPSLLARWLPDGRRVGHEWVARNPRRSDRNPGSFRVNMNTGKWADFATDECGGDPVSLAAYLAGTGQAEAARALADMLGVDA
;
A
#
# COMPACT_ATOMS: atom_id res chain seq x y z
N MET A 1 -10.79 14.05 -13.58
CA MET A 1 -10.14 12.78 -14.00
C MET A 1 -9.03 12.57 -13.01
N LEU A 2 -8.95 11.41 -12.35
CA LEU A 2 -7.98 11.17 -11.28
C LEU A 2 -6.55 11.16 -11.84
N ASP A 3 -5.68 12.02 -11.32
CA ASP A 3 -4.25 11.99 -11.59
C ASP A 3 -3.55 10.96 -10.70
N PHE A 4 -3.59 9.69 -11.14
CA PHE A 4 -2.92 8.59 -10.45
C PHE A 4 -1.43 8.81 -10.24
N ALA A 5 -0.74 9.49 -11.17
CA ALA A 5 0.70 9.73 -11.06
C ALA A 5 0.98 10.70 -9.92
N ARG A 6 0.24 11.81 -9.84
CA ARG A 6 0.35 12.79 -8.75
C ARG A 6 0.00 12.18 -7.41
N ILE A 7 -1.08 11.40 -7.33
CA ILE A 7 -1.52 10.72 -6.10
C ILE A 7 -0.46 9.70 -5.64
N ASN A 8 0.05 8.87 -6.55
CA ASN A 8 1.10 7.90 -6.22
C ASN A 8 2.39 8.59 -5.74
N ALA A 9 2.79 9.70 -6.37
CA ALA A 9 3.98 10.45 -5.94
C ALA A 9 3.82 11.01 -4.51
N ALA A 10 2.66 11.61 -4.20
CA ALA A 10 2.36 12.08 -2.85
C ALA A 10 2.29 10.92 -1.84
N ALA A 11 1.69 9.80 -2.25
CA ALA A 11 1.59 8.61 -1.41
C ALA A 11 2.97 7.98 -1.13
N ILE A 12 3.89 7.95 -2.10
CA ILE A 12 5.28 7.50 -1.87
C ILE A 12 5.96 8.37 -0.80
N ALA A 13 5.81 9.70 -0.86
CA ALA A 13 6.40 10.60 0.13
C ALA A 13 5.85 10.37 1.55
N ALA A 14 4.57 9.97 1.67
CA ALA A 14 3.92 9.65 2.94
C ALA A 14 3.93 8.15 3.30
N LEU A 15 4.58 7.30 2.49
CA LEU A 15 4.36 5.85 2.51
C LEU A 15 4.69 5.19 3.85
N PRO A 16 5.77 5.56 4.58
CA PRO A 16 6.02 4.98 5.90
C PRO A 16 4.87 5.22 6.89
N SER A 17 4.26 6.40 6.87
CA SER A 17 3.12 6.74 7.74
C SER A 17 1.85 6.02 7.30
N LEU A 18 1.61 5.92 6.00
CA LEU A 18 0.49 5.15 5.44
C LEU A 18 0.61 3.66 5.83
N LEU A 19 1.78 3.08 5.69
CA LEU A 19 2.04 1.68 6.03
C LEU A 19 1.90 1.41 7.52
N ALA A 20 2.38 2.31 8.39
CA ALA A 20 2.16 2.19 9.84
C ALA A 20 0.67 2.24 10.21
N ARG A 21 -0.14 2.98 9.44
CA ARG A 21 -1.60 3.04 9.63
C ARG A 21 -2.31 1.79 9.08
N TRP A 22 -1.96 1.35 7.89
CA TRP A 22 -2.64 0.24 7.20
C TRP A 22 -2.21 -1.14 7.71
N LEU A 23 -0.95 -1.26 8.10
CA LEU A 23 -0.28 -2.50 8.50
C LEU A 23 0.45 -2.27 9.83
N PRO A 24 -0.29 -2.02 10.94
CA PRO A 24 0.26 -1.55 12.21
C PRO A 24 1.14 -2.59 12.93
N ASP A 25 1.01 -3.86 12.56
CA ASP A 25 1.88 -4.95 13.06
C ASP A 25 3.14 -5.15 12.21
N GLY A 26 3.26 -4.38 11.12
CA GLY A 26 4.41 -4.40 10.25
C GLY A 26 5.61 -3.68 10.85
N ARG A 27 6.77 -3.95 10.25
CA ARG A 27 8.03 -3.31 10.65
C ARG A 27 8.88 -2.99 9.44
N ARG A 28 9.70 -1.96 9.56
CA ARG A 28 10.73 -1.63 8.58
C ARG A 28 11.89 -2.62 8.64
N VAL A 29 12.28 -3.15 7.48
CA VAL A 29 13.47 -3.97 7.25
C VAL A 29 14.20 -3.39 6.04
N GLY A 30 15.22 -2.57 6.28
CA GLY A 30 15.87 -1.80 5.21
C GLY A 30 14.87 -0.87 4.51
N HIS A 31 14.70 -1.05 3.20
CA HIS A 31 13.72 -0.31 2.39
C HIS A 31 12.36 -1.00 2.29
N GLU A 32 12.19 -2.16 2.91
CA GLU A 32 10.95 -2.93 2.88
C GLU A 32 10.15 -2.71 4.17
N TRP A 33 8.84 -2.65 4.03
CA TRP A 33 7.90 -2.83 5.12
C TRP A 33 7.38 -4.26 5.09
N VAL A 34 7.63 -5.01 6.16
CA VAL A 34 7.27 -6.42 6.26
C VAL A 34 6.15 -6.57 7.26
N ALA A 35 5.02 -7.13 6.85
CA ALA A 35 3.82 -7.27 7.68
C ALA A 35 3.15 -8.64 7.48
N ARG A 36 2.06 -8.86 8.21
CA ARG A 36 1.10 -9.92 7.86
C ARG A 36 0.16 -9.39 6.78
N ASN A 37 -0.24 -10.24 5.84
CA ASN A 37 -1.28 -9.88 4.89
C ASN A 37 -2.65 -9.95 5.59
N PRO A 38 -3.38 -8.83 5.76
CA PRO A 38 -4.69 -8.85 6.42
C PRO A 38 -5.79 -9.53 5.60
N ARG A 39 -5.56 -9.79 4.30
CA ARG A 39 -6.52 -10.44 3.40
C ARG A 39 -6.37 -11.96 3.37
N ARG A 40 -5.32 -12.49 4.00
CA ARG A 40 -5.02 -13.92 4.05
C ARG A 40 -5.59 -14.56 5.32
N SER A 41 -5.99 -15.83 5.23
CA SER A 41 -6.55 -16.58 6.37
C SER A 41 -5.47 -17.09 7.33
N ASP A 42 -4.26 -17.42 6.86
CA ASP A 42 -3.16 -17.87 7.71
C ASP A 42 -2.27 -16.71 8.18
N ARG A 43 -1.79 -16.83 9.42
CA ARG A 43 -1.22 -15.72 10.20
C ARG A 43 0.31 -15.62 10.16
N ASN A 44 0.97 -16.30 9.22
CA ASN A 44 2.44 -16.33 9.15
C ASN A 44 3.00 -14.98 8.65
N PRO A 45 3.73 -14.21 9.48
CA PRO A 45 4.32 -12.95 9.04
C PRO A 45 5.47 -13.18 8.06
N GLY A 46 5.75 -12.19 7.20
CA GLY A 46 7.01 -12.14 6.44
C GLY A 46 6.90 -12.27 4.93
N SER A 47 5.77 -12.80 4.42
CA SER A 47 5.51 -12.93 2.98
C SER A 47 4.96 -11.65 2.37
N PHE A 48 4.27 -10.81 3.15
CA PHE A 48 3.75 -9.53 2.67
C PHE A 48 4.78 -8.42 2.83
N ARG A 49 5.24 -7.88 1.70
CA ARG A 49 6.30 -6.87 1.65
C ARG A 49 5.91 -5.70 0.78
N VAL A 50 6.26 -4.50 1.23
CA VAL A 50 6.09 -3.25 0.48
C VAL A 50 7.41 -2.52 0.42
N ASN A 51 7.90 -2.24 -0.80
CA ASN A 51 9.08 -1.44 -1.00
C ASN A 51 8.75 0.03 -0.80
N MET A 52 9.27 0.66 0.25
CA MET A 52 8.91 2.03 0.62
C MET A 52 9.46 3.09 -0.33
N ASN A 53 10.44 2.76 -1.19
CA ASN A 53 10.99 3.70 -2.16
C ASN A 53 10.14 3.76 -3.44
N THR A 54 9.47 2.66 -3.79
CA THR A 54 8.75 2.53 -5.07
C THR A 54 7.23 2.34 -4.91
N GLY A 55 6.78 1.95 -3.72
CA GLY A 55 5.38 1.57 -3.46
C GLY A 55 4.97 0.21 -4.02
N LYS A 56 5.89 -0.51 -4.70
CA LYS A 56 5.64 -1.87 -5.15
C LYS A 56 5.46 -2.80 -3.97
N TRP A 57 4.55 -3.76 -4.10
CA TRP A 57 4.25 -4.70 -3.04
C TRP A 57 3.93 -6.08 -3.59
N ALA A 58 4.16 -7.10 -2.76
CA ALA A 58 3.80 -8.47 -3.06
C ALA A 58 3.54 -9.26 -1.77
N ASP A 59 2.61 -10.21 -1.85
CA ASP A 59 2.55 -11.35 -0.93
C ASP A 59 3.18 -12.58 -1.61
N PHE A 60 4.39 -12.94 -1.18
CA PHE A 60 5.12 -14.09 -1.70
C PHE A 60 4.49 -15.46 -1.35
N ALA A 61 3.39 -15.47 -0.58
CA ALA A 61 2.65 -16.69 -0.26
C ALA A 61 1.41 -16.90 -1.15
N THR A 62 0.88 -15.84 -1.78
CA THR A 62 -0.34 -15.89 -2.60
C THR A 62 -0.15 -15.39 -4.03
N ASP A 63 1.08 -14.98 -4.39
CA ASP A 63 1.43 -14.35 -5.67
C ASP A 63 0.66 -13.05 -5.98
N GLU A 64 -0.05 -12.50 -5.00
CA GLU A 64 -0.73 -11.21 -5.13
C GLU A 64 0.31 -10.09 -5.08
N CYS A 65 0.26 -9.18 -6.04
CA CYS A 65 1.20 -8.08 -6.12
C CYS A 65 0.59 -6.83 -6.74
N GLY A 66 1.23 -5.70 -6.52
CA GLY A 66 0.87 -4.44 -7.15
C GLY A 66 2.06 -3.51 -7.33
N GLY A 67 1.88 -2.55 -8.23
CA GLY A 67 2.96 -1.70 -8.72
C GLY A 67 3.15 -0.40 -7.97
N ASP A 68 2.21 -0.01 -7.11
CA ASP A 68 2.14 1.35 -6.56
C ASP A 68 1.28 1.45 -5.27
N PRO A 69 1.33 2.59 -4.55
CA PRO A 69 0.53 2.79 -3.34
C PRO A 69 -0.99 2.75 -3.57
N VAL A 70 -1.49 3.18 -4.73
CA VAL A 70 -2.94 3.12 -5.03
C VAL A 70 -3.43 1.68 -5.15
N SER A 71 -2.71 0.81 -5.85
CA SER A 71 -3.03 -0.62 -5.94
C SER A 71 -2.91 -1.31 -4.59
N LEU A 72 -1.96 -0.90 -3.73
CA LEU A 72 -1.87 -1.38 -2.36
C LEU A 72 -3.12 -0.99 -1.55
N ALA A 73 -3.51 0.29 -1.60
CA ALA A 73 -4.69 0.78 -0.89
C ALA A 73 -5.97 0.06 -1.37
N ALA A 74 -6.13 -0.11 -2.69
CA ALA A 74 -7.23 -0.85 -3.30
C ALA A 74 -7.28 -2.30 -2.81
N TYR A 75 -6.13 -2.98 -2.79
CA TYR A 75 -6.01 -4.36 -2.32
C TYR A 75 -6.42 -4.50 -0.85
N LEU A 76 -5.87 -3.64 0.01
CA LEU A 76 -6.12 -3.66 1.46
C LEU A 76 -7.57 -3.30 1.81
N ALA A 77 -8.16 -2.34 1.10
CA ALA A 77 -9.54 -1.91 1.29
C ALA A 77 -10.56 -2.85 0.62
N GLY A 78 -10.14 -3.68 -0.33
CA GLY A 78 -11.03 -4.50 -1.15
C GLY A 78 -11.89 -3.70 -2.12
N THR A 79 -11.38 -2.55 -2.58
CA THR A 79 -12.07 -1.62 -3.48
C THR A 79 -11.38 -1.56 -4.84
N GLY A 80 -12.00 -0.87 -5.81
CA GLY A 80 -11.34 -0.56 -7.08
C GLY A 80 -10.28 0.55 -6.94
N GLN A 81 -9.34 0.61 -7.89
CA GLN A 81 -8.25 1.60 -7.87
C GLN A 81 -8.74 3.05 -7.91
N ALA A 82 -9.82 3.36 -8.64
CA ALA A 82 -10.37 4.72 -8.71
C ALA A 82 -11.00 5.19 -7.39
N GLU A 83 -11.52 4.27 -6.58
CA GLU A 83 -12.02 4.57 -5.24
C GLU A 83 -10.86 4.75 -4.26
N ALA A 84 -9.89 3.84 -4.30
CA ALA A 84 -8.69 3.91 -3.47
C ALA A 84 -7.87 5.19 -3.74
N ALA A 85 -7.75 5.58 -5.02
CA ALA A 85 -7.07 6.81 -5.41
C ALA A 85 -7.76 8.05 -4.85
N ARG A 86 -9.10 8.11 -4.87
CA ARG A 86 -9.87 9.21 -4.26
C ARG A 86 -9.64 9.27 -2.75
N ALA A 87 -9.78 8.13 -2.06
CA ALA A 87 -9.54 8.07 -0.63
C ALA A 87 -8.12 8.50 -0.25
N LEU A 88 -7.12 8.10 -1.05
CA LEU A 88 -5.73 8.53 -0.86
C LEU A 88 -5.54 10.03 -1.13
N ALA A 89 -6.12 10.57 -2.20
CA ALA A 89 -6.09 11.99 -2.51
C ALA A 89 -6.67 12.83 -1.36
N ASP A 90 -7.83 12.43 -0.84
CA ASP A 90 -8.49 13.08 0.29
C ASP A 90 -7.64 12.99 1.57
N MET A 91 -7.07 11.81 1.86
CA MET A 91 -6.20 11.61 3.02
C MET A 91 -4.91 12.45 2.96
N LEU A 92 -4.38 12.69 1.76
CA LEU A 92 -3.12 13.38 1.54
C LEU A 92 -3.32 14.88 1.22
N GLY A 93 -4.56 15.34 1.08
CA GLY A 93 -4.88 16.72 0.70
C GLY A 93 -4.37 17.09 -0.69
N VAL A 94 -4.42 16.13 -1.63
CA VAL A 94 -3.95 16.30 -3.01
C VAL A 94 -5.17 16.39 -3.92
N ASP A 95 -5.22 17.40 -4.78
CA ASP A 95 -6.30 17.50 -5.75
C ASP A 95 -6.25 16.32 -6.74
N ALA A 96 -7.40 15.64 -6.84
CA ALA A 96 -7.66 14.50 -7.71
C ALA A 96 -7.72 14.84 -9.20
#